data_AF-A0A7S2I6E6-F1
#
_entry.id   AF-A0A7S2I6E6-F1
#
_cell.length_a   1.000
_cell.length_b   1.000
_cell.length_c   1.000
_cell.angle_alpha   90.00
_cell.angle_beta   90.00
_cell.angle_gamma   90.00
#
_symmetry.space_group_name_H-M   'P 1'
#
loop_
_entity.id
_entity.type
_entity.pdbx_description
1 polymer ?
#
loop_
_entity_poly.entity_id
_entity_poly.type
_entity_poly.pdbx_seq_one_letter_code
_entity_poly.pdbx_strand_id
1 'polypeptide(L)'
;SVGHGAYGLVVSAEDLETQDTVAIKKIENALERTTFARRTLRELKILRHLRHENLIDIREVYLPGSRDDFEDIYIISELMETDLNNILKSPQPIEDEHCQ
;
A
#
# COMPACT_ATOMS: atom_id res chain seq x y z
N SER A 1 -11.56 -6.08 -3.34
CA SER A 1 -10.90 -4.79 -3.64
C SER A 1 -11.01 -3.93 -2.41
N VAL A 2 -9.90 -3.66 -1.74
CA VAL A 2 -9.85 -2.84 -0.51
C VAL A 2 -9.81 -1.35 -0.86
N GLY A 3 -9.33 -1.00 -2.05
CA GLY A 3 -9.38 0.37 -2.54
C GLY A 3 -8.69 0.55 -3.90
N HIS A 4 -8.88 1.73 -4.50
CA HIS A 4 -8.12 2.19 -5.65
C HIS A 4 -7.20 3.32 -5.18
N GLY A 5 -5.89 3.08 -5.20
CA GLY A 5 -4.89 4.12 -4.96
C GLY A 5 -4.58 4.90 -6.24
N ALA A 6 -3.75 5.94 -6.14
CA ALA A 6 -3.33 6.76 -7.29
C ALA A 6 -2.67 5.95 -8.43
N TYR A 7 -2.21 4.72 -8.17
CA TYR A 7 -1.35 3.94 -9.06
C TYR A 7 -1.77 2.47 -9.21
N GLY A 8 -2.94 2.07 -8.71
CA GLY A 8 -3.42 0.71 -8.93
C GLY A 8 -4.41 0.18 -7.90
N LEU A 9 -4.75 -1.09 -8.09
CA LEU A 9 -5.65 -1.88 -7.27
C LEU A 9 -4.96 -2.34 -5.98
N VAL A 10 -5.67 -2.21 -4.85
CA VAL A 10 -5.28 -2.83 -3.59
C VAL A 10 -6.23 -3.98 -3.28
N VAL A 11 -5.67 -5.15 -3.02
CA VAL A 11 -6.40 -6.35 -2.59
C VAL A 11 -5.93 -6.79 -1.21
N SER A 12 -6.83 -7.42 -0.44
CA SER A 12 -6.42 -8.17 0.75
C SER A 12 -6.04 -9.59 0.34
N ALA A 13 -5.05 -10.16 1.02
CA ALA A 13 -4.65 -11.55 0.87
C ALA A 13 -4.27 -12.12 2.24
N GLU A 14 -4.37 -13.44 2.38
CA GLU A 14 -3.87 -14.16 3.54
C GLU A 14 -2.45 -14.66 3.25
N ASP A 15 -1.51 -14.33 4.12
CA ASP A 15 -0.18 -14.90 4.10
C ASP A 15 -0.25 -16.31 4.71
N LEU A 16 0.02 -17.34 3.91
CA LEU A 16 -0.11 -18.72 4.33
C LEU A 16 0.97 -19.16 5.34
N GLU A 17 2.11 -18.46 5.41
CA GLU A 17 3.18 -18.78 6.35
C GLU A 17 2.89 -18.19 7.74
N THR A 18 2.48 -16.92 7.78
CA THR A 18 2.23 -16.20 9.03
C THR A 18 0.78 -16.26 9.51
N GLN A 19 -0.16 -16.60 8.61
CA GLN A 19 -1.62 -16.51 8.79
C GLN A 19 -2.14 -15.06 8.95
N ASP A 20 -1.29 -14.06 8.67
CA ASP A 20 -1.69 -12.66 8.71
C ASP A 20 -2.49 -12.27 7.46
N THR A 21 -3.44 -11.35 7.63
CA THR A 21 -4.05 -10.68 6.48
C THR A 21 -3.23 -9.46 6.09
N VAL A 22 -2.80 -9.41 4.83
CA VAL A 22 -1.98 -8.34 4.26
C VAL A 22 -2.72 -7.58 3.17
N ALA A 23 -2.28 -6.36 2.90
CA ALA A 23 -2.69 -5.59 1.72
C ALA A 23 -1.62 -5.71 0.63
N ILE A 24 -2.04 -6.03 -0.59
CA ILE A 24 -1.18 -6.10 -1.77
C ILE A 24 -1.60 -5.01 -2.75
N LYS A 25 -0.70 -4.06 -2.99
CA LYS A 25 -0.86 -2.99 -3.99
C LYS A 25 -0.07 -3.35 -5.24
N LYS A 26 -0.76 -3.50 -6.37
CA LYS A 26 -0.12 -3.65 -7.69
C LYS A 26 0.15 -2.27 -8.29
N ILE A 27 1.39 -2.01 -8.70
CA ILE A 27 1.78 -0.86 -9.50
C ILE A 27 2.11 -1.37 -10.90
N GLU A 28 1.21 -1.07 -11.84
CA GLU A 28 1.35 -1.53 -13.22
C GLU A 28 2.33 -0.66 -14.00
N ASN A 29 3.09 -1.27 -14.91
CA ASN A 29 3.96 -0.54 -15.85
C ASN A 29 4.88 0.47 -15.14
N ALA A 30 5.43 0.09 -13.98
CA ALA A 30 6.14 0.99 -13.08
C ALA A 30 7.36 1.68 -13.73
N LEU A 31 7.90 1.07 -14.79
CA LEU A 31 9.09 1.54 -15.51
C LEU A 31 8.78 2.24 -16.85
N GLU A 32 7.52 2.26 -17.32
CA GLU A 32 7.14 2.76 -18.66
C GLU A 32 7.55 4.22 -18.86
N ARG A 33 7.42 5.06 -17.81
CA ARG A 33 7.77 6.48 -17.87
C ARG A 33 8.73 6.84 -16.75
N THR A 34 9.84 7.48 -17.09
CA THR A 34 10.88 7.87 -16.12
C THR A 34 10.35 8.75 -14.99
N THR A 35 9.39 9.63 -15.25
CA THR A 35 8.76 10.47 -14.22
C THR A 35 7.94 9.65 -13.23
N PHE A 36 7.23 8.63 -13.71
CA PHE A 36 6.46 7.71 -12.89
C PHE A 36 7.38 6.80 -12.09
N ALA A 37 8.35 6.17 -12.75
CA ALA A 37 9.37 5.35 -12.11
C ALA A 37 10.10 6.09 -10.97
N ARG A 38 10.46 7.36 -11.18
CA ARG A 38 11.08 8.20 -10.12
C ARG A 38 10.14 8.46 -8.94
N ARG A 39 8.83 8.63 -9.18
CA ARG A 39 7.83 8.81 -8.12
C ARG A 39 7.65 7.52 -7.32
N THR A 40 7.47 6.39 -8.01
CA THR A 40 7.36 5.06 -7.39
C THR A 40 8.59 4.73 -6.56
N LEU A 41 9.79 4.95 -7.10
CA LEU A 41 11.04 4.74 -6.37
C LEU A 41 11.15 5.65 -5.14
N ARG A 42 10.69 6.91 -5.23
CA ARG A 42 10.69 7.83 -4.09
C ARG A 42 9.73 7.38 -3.00
N GLU A 43 8.52 6.97 -3.35
CA GLU A 43 7.52 6.42 -2.43
C GLU A 43 8.08 5.21 -1.68
N LEU A 44 8.62 4.24 -2.42
CA LEU A 44 9.27 3.04 -1.86
C LEU A 44 10.46 3.40 -0.95
N LYS A 45 11.31 4.35 -1.35
CA LYS A 45 12.44 4.78 -0.53
C LYS A 45 11.98 5.44 0.75
N ILE A 46 11.01 6.36 0.70
CA ILE A 46 10.52 7.06 1.90
C ILE A 46 9.92 6.03 2.87
N LEU A 47 9.01 5.17 2.41
CA LEU A 47 8.35 4.19 3.25
C LEU A 47 9.34 3.18 3.86
N ARG A 48 10.38 2.75 3.13
CA ARG A 48 11.40 1.85 3.69
C ARG A 48 12.33 2.49 4.72
N HIS A 49 12.48 3.83 4.71
CA HIS A 49 13.39 4.53 5.62
C HIS A 49 12.68 5.10 6.86
N LEU A 50 11.38 5.40 6.77
CA LEU A 50 10.59 5.89 7.89
C LEU A 50 9.90 4.71 8.58
N ARG A 51 10.20 4.49 9.86
CA ARG A 51 9.54 3.47 10.69
C ARG A 51 8.93 4.13 11.90
N HIS A 52 7.61 4.10 11.98
CA HIS A 52 6.83 4.74 13.05
C HIS A 52 5.44 4.11 13.09
N GLU A 53 4.83 3.97 14.26
CA GLU A 53 3.48 3.37 14.43
C GLU A 53 2.39 4.07 13.59
N ASN A 54 2.49 5.40 13.47
CA ASN A 54 1.58 6.22 12.65
C ASN A 54 1.92 6.27 11.15
N LEU A 55 2.87 5.46 10.66
CA LEU A 55 3.22 5.37 9.24
C LEU A 55 3.05 3.94 8.76
N ILE A 56 2.41 3.77 7.61
CA ILE A 56 2.31 2.46 6.97
C ILE A 56 3.70 1.93 6.63
N ASP A 57 3.99 0.69 7.04
CA ASP A 57 5.26 0.03 6.75
C ASP A 57 5.13 -0.93 5.56
N ILE A 58 6.24 -1.11 4.85
CA ILE A 58 6.35 -2.09 3.77
C ILE A 58 6.91 -3.38 4.36
N ARG A 59 6.09 -4.43 4.37
CA ARG A 59 6.52 -5.78 4.75
C ARG A 59 7.45 -6.36 3.69
N GLU A 60 7.00 -6.32 2.43
CA GLU A 60 7.74 -6.90 1.31
C GLU A 60 7.47 -6.17 -0.01
N VAL A 61 8.43 -6.26 -0.93
CA VAL A 61 8.26 -5.84 -2.33
C VAL A 61 8.54 -7.04 -3.23
N TYR A 62 7.54 -7.46 -3.98
CA TYR A 62 7.64 -8.55 -4.94
C TYR A 62 7.71 -8.00 -6.37
N LEU A 63 8.69 -8.51 -7.13
CA LEU A 63 8.95 -8.14 -8.53
C LEU A 63 8.81 -9.41 -9.38
N PRO A 64 7.70 -9.60 -10.11
CA PRO A 64 7.54 -10.74 -10.99
C PRO A 64 8.54 -10.69 -12.15
N GLY A 65 9.12 -11.84 -12.48
CA GLY A 65 10.07 -11.97 -13.59
C GLY A 65 11.53 -11.87 -13.15
N SER A 66 12.39 -11.51 -14.10
CA SER A 66 13.82 -11.33 -13.84
C SER A 66 14.08 -9.91 -13.30
N ARG A 67 15.26 -9.71 -12.71
CA ARG A 67 15.70 -8.37 -12.28
C ARG A 67 15.71 -7.34 -13.42
N ASP A 68 15.89 -7.80 -14.65
CA ASP A 68 16.07 -6.96 -15.83
C ASP A 68 14.77 -6.81 -16.64
N ASP A 69 13.75 -7.64 -16.38
CA ASP A 69 12.53 -7.74 -17.20
C ASP A 69 11.22 -7.57 -16.42
N PHE A 70 11.25 -7.02 -15.21
CA PHE A 70 10.00 -6.75 -14.48
C PHE A 70 9.33 -5.45 -14.97
N GLU A 71 8.02 -5.50 -15.19
CA GLU A 71 7.21 -4.33 -15.55
C GLU A 71 6.33 -3.86 -14.40
N ASP A 72 5.86 -4.80 -13.59
CA ASP A 72 4.95 -4.56 -12.47
C ASP A 72 5.69 -4.64 -11.13
N ILE A 73 5.21 -3.90 -10.13
CA ILE A 73 5.72 -3.94 -8.76
C ILE A 73 4.56 -4.26 -7.82
N TYR A 74 4.76 -5.21 -6.92
CA TYR A 74 3.79 -5.58 -5.90
C TYR A 74 4.33 -5.15 -4.54
N ILE A 75 3.58 -4.32 -3.83
CA ILE A 75 3.94 -3.86 -2.48
C ILE A 75 3.02 -4.56 -1.50
N ILE A 76 3.62 -5.26 -0.54
CA ILE A 76 2.93 -5.95 0.55
C ILE A 76 3.09 -5.11 1.82
N SER A 77 1.96 -4.78 2.45
CA SER A 77 1.90 -4.02 3.70
C SER A 77 0.87 -4.63 4.65
N GLU A 78 0.78 -4.07 5.85
CA GLU A 78 -0.31 -4.39 6.77
C GLU A 78 -1.66 -4.00 6.15
N LEU A 79 -2.69 -4.79 6.42
CA LEU A 79 -4.04 -4.43 6.06
C LEU A 79 -4.62 -3.49 7.11
N MET A 80 -5.00 -2.28 6.70
CA MET A 80 -5.76 -1.35 7.53
C MET A 80 -7.26 -1.57 7.33
N GLU A 81 -8.05 -1.47 8.41
CA GLU A 81 -9.49 -1.75 8.35
C GLU A 81 -10.26 -0.77 7.46
N THR A 82 -9.92 0.52 7.54
CA THR A 82 -10.59 1.59 6.79
C THR A 82 -9.72 2.83 6.70
N ASP A 83 -10.14 3.77 5.86
CA ASP A 83 -9.53 5.10 5.74
C ASP A 83 -10.44 6.17 6.36
N LEU A 84 -9.83 7.31 6.73
CA LEU A 84 -10.54 8.42 7.36
C LEU A 84 -11.70 8.96 6.49
N ASN A 85 -11.54 8.95 5.17
CA ASN A 85 -12.59 9.43 4.27
C ASN A 85 -13.83 8.52 4.28
N ASN A 86 -13.67 7.21 4.46
CA ASN A 86 -14.78 6.29 4.65
C ASN A 86 -15.42 6.45 6.04
N ILE A 87 -14.62 6.66 7.10
CA ILE A 87 -15.15 6.96 8.44
C ILE A 87 -16.02 8.22 8.41
N LEU A 88 -15.54 9.31 7.81
CA LEU A 88 -16.27 10.57 7.71
C LEU A 88 -17.59 10.47 6.90
N LYS A 89 -17.71 9.49 6.01
CA LYS A 89 -18.92 9.22 5.22
C LYS A 89 -19.84 8.19 5.87
N SER A 90 -19.37 7.49 6.88
CA SER A 90 -20.13 6.46 7.57
C SER A 90 -21.17 7.10 8.50
N PRO A 91 -22.24 6.36 8.88
CA PRO A 91 -23.19 6.83 9.89
C PRO A 91 -22.64 6.76 11.32
N GLN A 92 -21.38 6.33 11.52
CA GLN A 92 -20.76 6.26 12.84
C GLN A 92 -20.53 7.67 13.38
N PRO A 93 -21.04 8.00 14.59
CA PRO A 93 -20.79 9.29 15.20
C PRO A 93 -19.30 9.42 15.58
N ILE A 94 -18.71 10.57 15.27
CA ILE A 94 -17.36 10.94 15.70
C ILE A 94 -17.51 11.71 17.02
N GLU A 95 -17.21 11.04 18.12
CA GLU A 95 -17.26 11.62 19.47
C GLU A 95 -16.07 12.54 19.76
N ASP A 96 -16.17 13.40 20.77
CA ASP A 96 -15.14 14.38 21.13
C ASP A 96 -13.76 13.74 21.42
N GLU A 97 -13.73 12.51 21.92
CA GLU A 97 -12.49 11.75 22.15
C GLU A 97 -11.71 11.46 20.85
N HIS A 98 -12.38 11.47 19.69
CA HIS A 98 -11.75 11.31 18.38
C HIS A 98 -11.17 12.63 17.84
N CYS A 99 -11.40 13.77 18.50
CA CYS A 99 -10.97 15.11 18.06
C CYS A 99 -9.68 15.61 18.74
N GLN A 100 -8.87 14.72 19.35
CA GLN A 100 -7.68 15.08 20.13
C GLN A 100 -6.48 15.54 19.31
#